data_AF-C1E6I5-F1
#
_entry.id   AF-C1E6I5-F1
#
_cell.length_a   1.000
_cell.length_b   1.000
_cell.length_c   1.000
_cell.angle_alpha   90.00
_cell.angle_beta   90.00
_cell.angle_gamma   90.00
#
_symmetry.space_group_name_H-M   'P 1'
#
loop_
_entity.id
_entity.type
_entity.pdbx_description
1 polymer ?
#
loop_
_entity_poly.entity_id
_entity_poly.type
_entity_poly.pdbx_seq_one_letter_code
_entity_poly.pdbx_strand_id
1 'polypeptide(L)'
;MKLRIKPRQENHKWSLYWKCSMATHTFTLDPFDIEVDPGVMTAMQLRRKLAETIGLRPEDELCRLESFVEPWELCMYKGRELEDDKTLADNGVVDDALIVFVRKQLIAEGWKILQEDNEDSSTEEDDF
;
A
#
# COMPACT_ATOMS: atom_id res chain seq x y z
N MET A 1 4.18 6.42 23.47
CA MET A 1 2.80 6.63 22.99
C MET A 1 2.32 5.38 22.29
N LYS A 2 1.08 4.96 22.56
CA LYS A 2 0.45 3.82 21.90
C LYS A 2 -0.40 4.30 20.72
N LEU A 3 -0.17 3.74 19.53
CA LEU A 3 -0.91 4.04 18.31
C LEU A 3 -1.73 2.83 17.88
N ARG A 4 -2.97 3.07 17.43
CA ARG A 4 -3.79 2.05 16.76
C ARG A 4 -3.62 2.17 15.25
N ILE A 5 -3.07 1.15 14.62
CA ILE A 5 -2.87 1.12 13.16
C ILE A 5 -4.02 0.38 12.50
N LYS A 6 -4.62 0.99 11.48
CA LYS A 6 -5.56 0.35 10.55
C LYS A 6 -4.90 0.20 9.18
N PRO A 7 -4.21 -0.92 8.94
CA PRO A 7 -3.55 -1.17 7.67
C PRO A 7 -4.57 -1.45 6.55
N ARG A 8 -4.26 -0.97 5.36
CA ARG A 8 -5.03 -1.18 4.14
C ARG A 8 -4.08 -1.48 2.99
N GLN A 9 -4.51 -2.37 2.11
CA GLN A 9 -3.82 -2.65 0.86
C GLN A 9 -4.72 -2.26 -0.31
N GLU A 10 -4.24 -1.38 -1.18
CA GLU A 10 -4.94 -0.91 -2.37
C GLU A 10 -4.30 -1.52 -3.62
N ASN A 11 -5.03 -2.43 -4.26
CA ASN A 11 -4.63 -3.05 -5.50
C ASN A 11 -5.19 -2.24 -6.67
N HIS A 12 -4.31 -1.53 -7.37
CA HIS A 12 -4.64 -0.72 -8.54
C HIS A 12 -4.43 -1.55 -9.81
N LYS A 13 -5.51 -1.79 -10.54
CA LYS A 13 -5.46 -2.35 -11.88
C LYS A 13 -4.95 -1.26 -12.83
N TRP A 14 -3.67 -1.31 -13.19
CA TRP A 14 -2.99 -0.25 -13.92
C TRP A 14 -2.91 -0.54 -15.41
N SER A 15 -3.55 0.29 -16.25
CA SER A 15 -3.45 0.13 -17.70
C SER A 15 -2.10 0.64 -18.20
N LEU A 16 -1.34 -0.22 -18.89
CA LEU A 16 -0.10 0.19 -19.58
C LEU A 16 -0.38 1.03 -20.83
N TYR A 17 -1.58 0.93 -21.40
CA TYR A 17 -1.98 1.71 -22.57
C TYR A 17 -2.42 3.12 -22.16
N TRP A 18 -3.33 3.22 -21.20
CA TRP A 18 -3.88 4.50 -20.73
C TRP A 18 -3.00 5.19 -19.68
N LYS A 19 -2.02 4.47 -19.11
CA LYS A 19 -1.10 4.96 -18.07
C LYS A 19 -1.84 5.48 -16.83
N CYS A 20 -2.91 4.79 -16.45
CA CYS A 20 -3.74 5.15 -15.31
C CYS A 20 -4.39 3.93 -14.63
N SER A 21 -4.89 4.13 -13.42
CA SER A 21 -5.65 3.12 -12.66
C SER A 21 -7.05 2.97 -13.27
N MET A 22 -7.38 1.77 -13.73
CA MET A 22 -8.70 1.41 -14.27
C MET A 22 -9.69 1.02 -13.17
N ALA A 23 -9.18 0.42 -12.09
CA ALA A 23 -9.95 0.04 -10.92
C ALA A 23 -9.04 -0.05 -9.70
N THR A 24 -9.59 0.20 -8.51
CA THR A 24 -8.89 0.02 -7.24
C THR A 24 -9.70 -0.87 -6.33
N HIS A 25 -9.08 -1.95 -5.84
CA HIS A 25 -9.65 -2.83 -4.82
C HIS A 25 -8.91 -2.62 -3.51
N THR A 26 -9.63 -2.24 -2.46
CA THR A 26 -9.07 -1.99 -1.13
C THR A 26 -9.37 -3.15 -0.20
N PHE A 27 -8.32 -3.74 0.36
CA PHE A 27 -8.40 -4.74 1.43
C PHE A 27 -8.14 -4.06 2.77
N THR A 28 -9.05 -4.23 3.72
CA THR A 28 -8.83 -3.82 5.12
C THR A 28 -8.16 -4.96 5.86
N LEU A 29 -6.93 -4.74 6.30
CA LEU A 29 -6.14 -5.71 7.06
C LEU A 29 -6.43 -5.58 8.56
N ASP A 30 -6.03 -6.59 9.33
CA ASP A 30 -6.29 -6.63 10.77
C ASP A 30 -5.59 -5.46 11.50
N PRO A 31 -6.33 -4.67 12.31
CA PRO A 31 -5.73 -3.58 13.06
C PRO A 31 -4.86 -4.08 14.20
N PHE A 32 -3.74 -3.40 14.43
CA PHE A 32 -2.82 -3.72 15.52
C PHE A 32 -2.34 -2.46 16.24
N ASP A 33 -1.71 -2.65 17.40
CA ASP A 33 -1.17 -1.55 18.21
C ASP A 33 0.36 -1.50 18.09
N ILE A 34 0.93 -0.30 18.10
CA ILE A 34 2.37 -0.10 18.11
C ILE A 34 2.78 1.00 19.09
N GLU A 35 3.90 0.81 19.77
CA GLU A 35 4.50 1.81 20.64
C GLU A 35 5.58 2.60 19.88
N VAL A 36 5.47 3.92 19.98
CA VAL A 36 6.37 4.89 19.33
C VAL A 36 6.61 6.11 20.22
N ASP A 37 7.71 6.81 19.97
CA ASP A 37 8.00 8.12 20.54
C ASP A 37 7.59 9.21 19.53
N PRO A 38 6.55 10.01 19.81
CA PRO A 38 6.03 10.98 18.84
C PRO A 38 6.94 12.19 18.63
N GLY A 39 7.84 12.50 19.58
CA GLY A 39 8.75 13.64 19.48
C GLY A 39 10.02 13.34 18.68
N VAL A 40 10.33 12.06 18.46
CA VAL A 40 11.54 11.62 17.75
C VAL A 40 11.19 10.98 16.41
N MET A 41 10.13 10.18 16.36
CA MET A 41 9.77 9.43 15.17
C MET A 41 9.15 10.33 14.10
N THR A 42 9.68 10.27 12.88
CA THR A 42 9.07 10.95 11.72
C THR A 42 7.99 10.09 11.06
N ALA A 43 7.12 10.71 10.27
CA ALA A 43 6.11 9.96 9.52
C ALA A 43 6.72 8.98 8.51
N MET A 44 7.84 9.35 7.86
CA MET A 44 8.60 8.44 6.99
C MET A 44 9.14 7.23 7.76
N GLN A 45 9.71 7.43 8.95
CA GLN A 45 10.20 6.33 9.78
C GLN A 45 9.04 5.43 10.25
N LEU A 46 7.88 6.02 10.54
CA LEU A 46 6.68 5.27 10.88
C LEU A 46 6.25 4.36 9.71
N ARG A 47 6.16 4.89 8.48
CA ARG A 47 5.80 4.10 7.29
C ARG A 47 6.71 2.89 7.13
N ARG A 48 8.03 3.10 7.19
CA ARG A 48 9.02 2.00 7.11
C ARG A 48 8.82 0.94 8.20
N LYS A 49 8.65 1.37 9.45
CA LYS A 49 8.40 0.44 10.58
C LYS A 49 7.10 -0.35 10.40
N LEU A 50 6.05 0.28 9.88
CA LEU A 50 4.77 -0.37 9.61
C LEU A 50 4.87 -1.39 8.47
N ALA A 51 5.56 -1.04 7.38
CA ALA A 51 5.80 -1.96 6.27
C ALA A 51 6.55 -3.22 6.73
N GLU A 52 7.62 -3.06 7.53
CA GLU A 52 8.37 -4.16 8.13
C GLU A 52 7.50 -5.01 9.07
N THR A 53 6.67 -4.37 9.91
CA THR A 53 5.79 -5.07 10.86
C THR A 53 4.73 -5.91 10.17
N ILE A 54 4.21 -5.45 9.02
CA ILE A 54 3.20 -6.16 8.23
C ILE A 54 3.85 -7.23 7.34
N GLY A 55 5.17 -7.23 7.19
CA GLY A 55 5.90 -8.14 6.30
C GLY A 55 5.78 -7.75 4.83
N LEU A 56 5.58 -6.45 4.55
CA LEU A 56 5.55 -5.93 3.19
C LEU A 56 6.96 -5.77 2.64
N ARG A 57 7.13 -6.05 1.35
CA ARG A 57 8.41 -5.78 0.67
C ARG A 57 8.73 -4.29 0.72
N PRO A 58 10.02 -3.90 0.83
CA PRO A 58 10.44 -2.51 0.71
C PRO A 58 9.92 -1.82 -0.56
N GLU A 59 9.71 -0.51 -0.51
CA GLU A 59 9.21 0.29 -1.64
C GLU A 59 10.14 0.25 -2.86
N ASP A 60 11.44 0.23 -2.63
CA ASP A 60 12.50 0.16 -3.65
C ASP A 60 12.52 -1.15 -4.44
N GLU A 61 11.93 -2.22 -3.88
CA GLU A 61 11.78 -3.51 -4.55
C GLU A 61 10.47 -3.62 -5.36
N LEU A 62 9.59 -2.62 -5.30
CA LEU A 62 8.34 -2.65 -6.05
C LEU A 62 8.56 -2.34 -7.54
N CYS A 63 7.89 -3.11 -8.40
CA CYS A 63 7.87 -2.86 -9.84
C CYS A 63 7.25 -1.48 -10.13
N ARG A 64 8.08 -0.53 -10.56
CA ARG A 64 7.62 0.78 -11.04
C ARG A 64 7.12 0.67 -12.46
N LEU A 65 5.81 0.75 -12.64
CA LEU A 65 5.21 0.85 -13.96
C LEU A 65 5.42 2.25 -14.53
N GLU A 66 5.57 2.33 -15.85
CA GLU A 66 5.79 3.59 -16.55
C GLU A 66 4.66 4.59 -16.21
N SER A 67 5.05 5.84 -15.90
CA SER A 67 4.14 6.97 -15.60
C SER A 67 3.40 6.91 -14.25
N PHE A 68 3.66 5.94 -13.38
CA PHE A 68 3.19 6.01 -11.99
C PHE A 68 4.08 6.95 -11.16
N VAL A 69 3.47 7.99 -10.56
CA VAL A 69 4.19 9.06 -9.82
C VAL A 69 3.70 9.26 -8.38
N GLU A 70 2.68 8.50 -7.96
CA GLU A 70 2.12 8.61 -6.61
C GLU A 70 2.99 7.87 -5.58
N PRO A 71 2.94 8.25 -4.29
CA PRO A 71 3.59 7.48 -3.24
C PRO A 71 2.98 6.09 -3.12
N TRP A 72 3.83 5.08 -2.90
CA TRP A 72 3.42 3.70 -2.67
C TRP A 72 2.80 3.48 -1.29
N GLU A 73 3.15 4.31 -0.33
CA GLU A 73 2.69 4.20 1.05
C GLU A 73 2.21 5.54 1.57
N LEU A 74 1.06 5.54 2.23
CA LEU A 74 0.49 6.70 2.88
C LEU A 74 0.21 6.41 4.35
N CYS A 75 0.54 7.36 5.22
CA CYS A 75 0.06 7.39 6.60
C CYS A 75 -0.92 8.56 6.74
N MET A 76 -2.12 8.28 7.25
CA MET A 76 -3.14 9.30 7.48
C MET A 76 -3.57 9.34 8.94
N TYR A 77 -3.77 10.55 9.44
CA TYR A 77 -4.35 10.83 10.74
C TYR A 77 -5.47 11.86 10.60
N LYS A 78 -6.66 11.55 11.13
CA LYS A 78 -7.85 12.42 11.04
C LYS A 78 -8.15 12.91 9.60
N GLY A 79 -7.94 12.04 8.61
CA GLY A 79 -8.19 12.34 7.19
C GLY A 79 -7.14 13.24 6.54
N ARG A 80 -5.99 13.48 7.19
CA ARG A 80 -4.86 14.21 6.63
C ARG A 80 -3.66 13.28 6.49
N GLU A 81 -2.98 13.37 5.35
CA GLU A 81 -1.69 12.71 5.16
C GLU A 81 -0.65 13.33 6.10
N LEU A 82 0.19 12.48 6.68
CA LEU A 82 1.29 12.91 7.52
C LEU A 82 2.45 13.40 6.65
N GLU A 83 3.04 14.53 7.01
CA GLU A 83 4.23 15.06 6.35
C GLU A 83 5.47 14.25 6.76
N ASP A 84 6.17 13.69 5.77
CA ASP A 84 7.26 12.72 5.93
C ASP A 84 8.42 13.20 6.80
N ASP A 85 8.80 14.47 6.63
CA ASP A 85 9.95 15.08 7.30
C ASP A 85 9.63 15.59 8.71
N LYS A 86 8.35 15.61 9.08
CA LYS A 86 7.89 16.07 10.39
C LYS A 86 7.78 14.91 11.37
N THR A 87 8.01 15.21 12.64
CA THR A 87 7.75 14.27 13.72
C THR A 87 6.25 13.97 13.82
N LEU A 88 5.87 12.88 14.49
CA LEU A 88 4.46 12.60 14.73
C LEU A 88 3.81 13.70 15.58
N ALA A 89 4.55 14.28 16.53
CA ALA A 89 4.09 15.42 17.33
C ALA A 89 3.85 16.68 16.48
N ASP A 90 4.75 17.00 15.54
CA ASP A 90 4.60 18.13 14.63
C ASP A 90 3.43 17.95 13.64
N ASN A 91 3.14 16.69 13.30
CA ASN A 91 1.94 16.30 12.57
C ASN A 91 0.65 16.33 13.43
N GLY A 92 0.75 16.68 14.71
CA GLY A 92 -0.37 16.77 15.64
C GLY A 92 -0.93 15.43 16.10
N VAL A 93 -0.17 14.33 15.93
CA VAL A 93 -0.55 13.00 16.41
C VAL A 93 -0.43 12.98 17.94
N VAL A 94 -1.48 12.52 18.61
CA VAL A 94 -1.58 12.47 20.08
C VAL A 94 -1.69 11.03 20.58
N ASP A 95 -1.64 10.81 21.90
CA ASP A 95 -1.84 9.49 22.49
C ASP A 95 -3.16 8.84 22.05
N ASP A 96 -3.14 7.51 21.91
CA ASP A 96 -4.25 6.70 21.40
C ASP A 96 -4.75 7.10 20.00
N ALA A 97 -3.91 7.78 19.22
CA ALA A 97 -4.24 8.13 17.84
C ALA A 97 -4.45 6.88 16.97
N LEU A 98 -5.47 6.97 16.12
CA LEU A 98 -5.74 6.01 15.07
C LEU A 98 -5.08 6.48 13.78
N ILE A 99 -4.10 5.70 13.31
CA ILE A 99 -3.43 5.93 12.04
C ILE A 99 -3.96 4.95 11.01
N VAL A 100 -4.32 5.46 9.85
CA VAL A 100 -4.58 4.63 8.67
C VAL A 100 -3.30 4.53 7.88
N PHE A 101 -2.81 3.31 7.68
CA PHE A 101 -1.68 3.04 6.79
C PHE A 101 -2.21 2.43 5.51
N VAL A 102 -1.85 2.98 4.37
CA VAL A 102 -2.28 2.49 3.05
C VAL A 102 -1.03 2.09 2.26
N ARG A 103 -1.00 0.86 1.80
CA ARG A 103 -0.01 0.35 0.84
C ARG A 103 -0.67 0.20 -0.51
N LYS A 104 -0.13 0.83 -1.54
CA LYS A 104 -0.54 0.63 -2.92
C LYS A 104 0.25 -0.50 -3.56
N GLN A 105 -0.42 -1.28 -4.38
CA GLN A 105 0.17 -2.30 -5.24
C GLN A 105 -0.39 -2.12 -6.64
N LEU A 106 0.49 -2.03 -7.64
CA LEU A 106 0.07 -1.99 -9.03
C LEU A 106 -0.02 -3.42 -9.57
N ILE A 107 -1.17 -3.73 -10.16
CA ILE A 107 -1.40 -4.93 -10.95
C ILE A 107 -1.47 -4.46 -12.38
N ALA A 108 -0.42 -4.69 -13.15
CA ALA A 108 -0.41 -4.28 -14.56
C ALA A 108 -1.54 -4.98 -15.33
N GLU A 109 -2.19 -4.24 -16.21
CA GLU A 109 -3.15 -4.74 -17.19
C GLU A 109 -2.69 -4.32 -18.58
N GLY A 110 -2.49 -5.32 -19.45
CA GLY A 110 -2.15 -5.12 -20.85
C GLY A 110 -2.03 -6.45 -21.59
N TRP A 111 -2.27 -6.40 -22.90
CA TRP A 111 -2.28 -7.51 -23.85
C TRP A 111 -0.95 -8.27 -24.05
N LYS A 112 0.03 -8.13 -23.15
CA LYS A 112 1.34 -8.83 -23.19
C LYS A 112 1.85 -9.29 -21.82
N ILE A 113 1.01 -9.28 -20.79
CA ILE A 113 1.37 -9.87 -19.50
C ILE A 113 1.14 -11.37 -19.64
N LEU A 114 2.21 -12.11 -19.93
CA LEU A 114 2.23 -13.56 -19.72
C LEU A 114 2.14 -13.77 -18.20
N GLN A 115 0.97 -14.14 -17.71
CA GLN A 115 0.84 -14.67 -16.36
C GLN A 115 1.43 -16.08 -16.39
N GLU A 116 2.67 -16.24 -15.91
CA GLU A 116 3.20 -17.57 -15.62
C GLU A 116 2.57 -18.08 -14.32
N ASP A 117 1.39 -18.69 -14.46
CA ASP A 117 0.84 -19.74 -13.59
C ASP A 117 -0.29 -20.40 -14.40
N ASN A 118 0.04 -21.37 -15.25
CA ASN A 118 0.14 -22.81 -14.97
C ASN A 118 -1.24 -23.50 -15.06
N GLU A 119 -1.31 -24.45 -16.00
CA GLU A 119 -2.39 -25.44 -16.23
C GLU A 119 -3.66 -24.93 -16.94
N ASP A 120 -3.54 -24.63 -18.24
CA ASP A 120 -4.65 -24.89 -19.17
C ASP A 120 -4.81 -26.42 -19.27
N SER A 121 -5.53 -26.97 -18.30
CA SER A 121 -6.00 -28.35 -18.31
C SER A 121 -6.79 -28.57 -19.61
N SER A 122 -6.17 -29.31 -20.53
CA SER A 122 -6.82 -29.77 -21.74
C SER A 122 -8.01 -30.64 -21.34
N THR A 123 -9.21 -30.08 -21.42
CA THR A 123 -10.44 -30.87 -21.51
C THR A 123 -11.10 -30.47 -22.83
N GLU A 124 -10.87 -31.30 -23.84
CA GLU A 124 -11.65 -31.33 -25.07
C GLU A 124 -13.12 -31.62 -24.71
N GLU A 125 -14.09 -30.92 -25.33
CA GLU A 125 -15.22 -31.54 -26.06
C GLU A 125 -16.17 -30.49 -26.68
N ASP A 126 -16.36 -30.66 -27.99
CA ASP A 126 -17.49 -30.38 -28.90
C ASP A 126 -18.14 -28.99 -29.03
N ASP A 127 -18.12 -28.45 -30.26
CA ASP A 127 -19.37 -28.21 -31.02
C ASP A 127 -19.15 -27.80 -32.50
N PHE A 128 -19.86 -28.52 -33.39
CA PHE A 128 -20.18 -28.33 -34.83
C PHE A 128 -19.25 -28.85 -35.95
#